data_AF-A0A933ZYN8-F1
#
_entry.id   AF-A0A933ZYN8-F1
#
_cell.length_a   1.000
_cell.length_b   1.000
_cell.length_c   1.000
_cell.angle_alpha   90.00
_cell.angle_beta   90.00
_cell.angle_gamma   90.00
#
_symmetry.space_group_name_H-M   'P 1'
#
loop_
_entity.id
_entity.type
_entity.pdbx_description
1 polymer ?
#
loop_
_entity_poly.entity_id
_entity_poly.type
_entity_poly.pdbx_seq_one_letter_code
_entity_poly.pdbx_strand_id
1 'polypeptide(L)'
;LALNTEKAHNLKERSLEVIRMYRGLVGARGQESEADFAAIFEEPGFATLGIAYEKRPRYSAGAYHPVVKRVEGFFDRPLSEALSLREARADRLLELDDLVVEAVDELKKRGLESAYLKNYVVARLNPLRFQRGAGGDFDEVIGKMLRAAQGFDATSVRKEDLARMGGAPAEAEE
;
A
#
# COMPACT_ATOMS: atom_id res chain seq x y z
N LEU A 1 -20.11 -29.70 -9.32
CA LEU A 1 -18.84 -29.47 -8.60
C LEU A 1 -19.15 -28.56 -7.43
N ALA A 2 -18.92 -29.04 -6.20
CA ALA A 2 -19.29 -28.35 -4.98
C ALA A 2 -18.44 -27.09 -4.76
N LEU A 3 -19.18 -26.00 -4.45
CA LEU A 3 -18.85 -24.74 -3.79
C LEU A 3 -17.38 -24.32 -3.62
N ASN A 4 -17.10 -23.10 -4.09
CA ASN A 4 -16.04 -22.21 -3.61
C ASN A 4 -15.76 -22.39 -2.11
N THR A 5 -14.67 -23.06 -1.78
CA THR A 5 -14.06 -23.07 -0.45
C THR A 5 -13.38 -21.71 -0.28
N GLU A 6 -14.01 -20.84 0.52
CA GLU A 6 -13.55 -19.52 0.97
C GLU A 6 -12.74 -18.69 -0.04
N LYS A 7 -13.38 -17.63 -0.55
CA LYS A 7 -12.67 -16.58 -1.27
C LYS A 7 -11.50 -16.13 -0.39
N ALA A 8 -10.26 -16.33 -0.85
CA ALA A 8 -9.08 -15.85 -0.15
C ALA A 8 -9.33 -14.43 0.35
N HIS A 9 -9.10 -14.19 1.64
CA HIS A 9 -9.34 -12.90 2.26
C HIS A 9 -8.74 -11.80 1.40
N ASN A 10 -9.57 -10.83 1.00
CA ASN A 10 -9.08 -9.72 0.20
C ASN A 10 -8.11 -8.88 1.05
N LEU A 11 -7.21 -8.14 0.42
CA LEU A 11 -6.16 -7.36 1.08
C LEU A 11 -6.63 -6.60 2.33
N LYS A 12 -7.84 -6.03 2.28
CA LYS A 12 -8.44 -5.31 3.40
C LYS A 12 -8.73 -6.20 4.60
N GLU A 13 -9.37 -7.34 4.39
CA GLU A 13 -9.70 -8.29 5.46
C GLU A 13 -8.43 -8.78 6.16
N ARG A 14 -7.41 -9.20 5.39
CA ARG A 14 -6.11 -9.64 5.96
C ARG A 14 -5.42 -8.53 6.74
N SER A 15 -5.39 -7.32 6.19
CA SER A 15 -4.76 -6.18 6.86
C SER A 15 -5.47 -5.83 8.18
N LEU A 16 -6.81 -5.86 8.19
CA LEU A 16 -7.62 -5.59 9.39
C LEU A 16 -7.48 -6.70 10.46
N GLU A 17 -7.37 -7.96 10.04
CA GLU A 17 -7.14 -9.07 10.95
C GLU A 17 -5.76 -8.97 11.60
N VAL A 18 -4.72 -8.72 10.80
CA VAL A 18 -3.34 -8.57 11.29
C VAL A 18 -3.23 -7.44 12.30
N ILE A 19 -3.76 -6.24 12.00
CA ILE A 19 -3.67 -5.12 12.97
C ILE A 19 -4.46 -5.40 14.26
N ARG A 20 -5.61 -6.07 14.20
CA ARG A 20 -6.37 -6.47 15.40
C ARG A 20 -5.54 -7.39 16.29
N MET A 21 -4.92 -8.40 15.69
CA MET A 21 -4.03 -9.32 16.41
C MET A 21 -2.79 -8.61 16.95
N TYR A 22 -2.17 -7.74 16.15
CA TYR A 22 -1.02 -6.94 16.53
C TYR A 22 -1.30 -6.13 17.80
N ARG A 23 -2.42 -5.39 17.85
CA ARG A 23 -2.82 -4.62 19.04
C ARG A 23 -3.09 -5.51 20.26
N GLY A 24 -3.68 -6.69 20.05
CA GLY A 24 -3.86 -7.69 21.11
C GLY A 24 -2.53 -8.18 21.68
N LEU A 25 -1.54 -8.44 20.81
CA LEU A 25 -0.19 -8.84 21.21
C LEU A 25 0.56 -7.71 21.92
N VAL A 26 0.39 -6.45 21.51
CA VAL A 26 0.97 -5.30 22.24
C VAL A 26 0.49 -5.26 23.69
N GLY A 27 -0.79 -5.56 23.94
CA GLY A 27 -1.35 -5.59 25.29
C GLY A 27 -0.80 -6.71 26.19
N ALA A 28 -0.34 -7.83 25.61
CA ALA A 28 0.13 -9.00 26.36
C ALA A 28 1.66 -9.19 26.35
N ARG A 29 2.31 -8.84 25.24
CA ARG A 29 3.71 -9.16 24.87
C ARG A 29 4.43 -7.97 24.26
N GLY A 30 4.01 -6.74 24.57
CA GLY A 30 4.44 -5.51 23.90
C GLY A 30 5.95 -5.16 23.95
N GLN A 31 6.74 -5.86 24.77
CA GLN A 31 8.20 -5.70 24.88
C GLN A 31 8.98 -6.67 24.00
N GLU A 32 8.33 -7.68 23.41
CA GLU A 32 8.95 -8.65 22.52
C GLU A 32 9.10 -8.08 21.10
N SER A 33 10.08 -8.58 20.34
CA SER A 33 10.43 -8.06 19.02
C SER A 33 9.31 -8.33 18.01
N GLU A 34 8.94 -7.36 17.16
CA GLU A 34 7.95 -7.58 16.09
C GLU A 34 8.37 -8.74 15.17
N ALA A 35 9.67 -8.88 14.90
CA ALA A 35 10.21 -9.95 14.07
C ALA A 35 9.90 -11.36 14.59
N ASP A 36 9.74 -11.55 15.91
CA ASP A 36 9.39 -12.84 16.52
C ASP A 36 7.98 -13.30 16.15
N PHE A 37 7.12 -12.38 15.68
CA PHE A 37 5.73 -12.63 15.28
C PHE A 37 5.54 -12.65 13.77
N ALA A 38 6.61 -12.62 12.98
CA ALA A 38 6.58 -12.58 11.51
C ALA A 38 5.68 -13.66 10.90
N ALA A 39 5.74 -14.89 11.41
CA ALA A 39 4.93 -16.00 10.94
C ALA A 39 3.41 -15.78 11.13
N ILE A 40 3.04 -15.01 12.15
CA ILE A 40 1.63 -14.74 12.48
C ILE A 40 1.12 -13.51 11.72
N PHE A 41 1.97 -12.49 11.53
CA PHE A 41 1.59 -11.28 10.78
C PHE A 41 1.60 -11.46 9.26
N GLU A 42 2.11 -12.59 8.76
CA GLU A 42 2.19 -13.00 7.35
C GLU A 42 3.07 -12.09 6.47
N GLU A 43 2.67 -10.83 6.28
CA GLU A 43 3.39 -9.83 5.50
C GLU A 43 3.56 -8.54 6.31
N PRO A 44 4.78 -7.95 6.38
CA PRO A 44 5.04 -6.75 7.16
C PRO A 44 4.07 -5.59 6.88
N GLY A 45 3.70 -5.41 5.61
CA GLY A 45 2.82 -4.33 5.19
C GLY A 45 1.40 -4.41 5.72
N PHE A 46 0.92 -5.58 6.15
CA PHE A 46 -0.47 -5.74 6.59
C PHE A 46 -0.79 -4.95 7.86
N ALA A 47 0.15 -4.81 8.80
CA ALA A 47 -0.06 -3.98 9.99
C ALA A 47 -0.23 -2.49 9.61
N THR A 48 0.65 -1.95 8.75
CA THR A 48 0.58 -0.56 8.28
C THR A 48 -0.71 -0.30 7.48
N LEU A 49 -1.05 -1.20 6.55
CA LEU A 49 -2.28 -1.08 5.74
C LEU A 49 -3.54 -1.26 6.59
N GLY A 50 -3.49 -2.10 7.63
CA GLY A 50 -4.58 -2.31 8.57
C GLY A 50 -4.92 -1.02 9.31
N ILE A 51 -3.91 -0.31 9.82
CA ILE A 51 -4.09 1.00 10.45
C ILE A 51 -4.68 2.02 9.45
N ALA A 52 -4.20 2.02 8.20
CA ALA A 52 -4.75 2.90 7.18
C ALA A 52 -6.24 2.60 6.91
N TYR A 53 -6.64 1.33 6.93
CA TYR A 53 -8.06 0.93 6.80
C TYR A 53 -8.90 1.27 8.04
N GLU A 54 -8.37 1.14 9.25
CA GLU A 54 -9.04 1.59 10.49
C GLU A 54 -9.36 3.08 10.42
N LYS A 55 -8.38 3.90 9.99
CA LYS A 55 -8.53 5.36 9.81
C LYS A 55 -9.45 5.71 8.63
N ARG A 56 -9.34 4.99 7.51
CA ARG A 56 -10.08 5.25 6.27
C ARG A 56 -10.59 3.93 5.65
N PRO A 57 -11.83 3.50 5.96
CA PRO A 57 -12.36 2.22 5.50
C PRO A 57 -12.45 2.03 3.97
N ARG A 58 -12.45 3.13 3.20
CA ARG A 58 -12.48 3.13 1.72
C ARG A 58 -11.09 3.34 1.09
N TYR A 59 -10.02 3.30 1.88
CA TYR A 59 -8.65 3.44 1.39
C TYR A 59 -8.34 2.41 0.29
N SER A 60 -7.74 2.89 -0.81
CA SER A 60 -7.48 2.06 -1.99
C SER A 60 -6.13 1.35 -1.88
N ALA A 61 -5.90 0.60 -0.79
CA ALA A 61 -4.59 0.00 -0.48
C ALA A 61 -4.00 -0.83 -1.62
N GLY A 62 -4.83 -1.46 -2.46
CA GLY A 62 -4.36 -2.24 -3.62
C GLY A 62 -3.52 -1.44 -4.62
N ALA A 63 -3.68 -0.12 -4.70
CA ALA A 63 -2.82 0.73 -5.53
C ALA A 63 -1.40 0.89 -4.95
N TYR A 64 -1.26 0.82 -3.63
CA TYR A 64 -0.02 1.09 -2.89
C TYR A 64 0.68 -0.20 -2.42
N HIS A 65 -0.06 -1.29 -2.28
CA HIS A 65 0.47 -2.56 -1.77
C HIS A 65 1.73 -3.04 -2.51
N PRO A 66 1.85 -2.92 -3.85
CA PRO A 66 3.09 -3.29 -4.55
C PRO A 66 4.34 -2.49 -4.13
N VAL A 67 4.20 -1.20 -3.79
CA VAL A 67 5.35 -0.43 -3.27
C VAL A 67 5.59 -0.74 -1.79
N VAL A 68 4.52 -0.80 -0.98
CA VAL A 68 4.58 -1.11 0.46
C VAL A 68 5.28 -2.44 0.71
N LYS A 69 4.93 -3.49 -0.05
CA LYS A 69 5.56 -4.81 0.04
C LYS A 69 7.07 -4.81 -0.19
N ARG A 70 7.59 -3.80 -0.91
CA ARG A 70 9.02 -3.68 -1.22
C ARG A 70 9.80 -2.85 -0.22
N VAL A 71 9.12 -2.03 0.60
CA VAL A 71 9.76 -1.08 1.53
C VAL A 71 9.45 -1.35 2.99
N GLU A 72 8.50 -2.26 3.26
CA GLU A 72 8.19 -2.73 4.61
C GLU A 72 8.96 -4.00 4.93
N GLY A 73 9.46 -4.06 6.17
CA GLY A 73 10.07 -5.25 6.78
C GLY A 73 9.58 -5.37 8.22
N PHE A 74 9.76 -6.54 8.84
CA PHE A 74 9.55 -6.67 10.28
C PHE A 74 10.68 -5.96 11.04
N PHE A 75 10.34 -5.23 12.08
CA PHE A 75 11.27 -4.50 12.91
C PHE A 75 11.85 -5.42 13.98
N ASP A 76 13.16 -5.31 14.20
CA ASP A 76 13.79 -5.89 15.40
C ASP A 76 13.65 -4.93 16.59
N ARG A 77 12.41 -4.67 16.99
CA ARG A 77 12.01 -3.69 18.01
C ARG A 77 10.77 -4.17 18.77
N PRO A 78 10.57 -3.75 20.03
CA PRO A 78 9.36 -4.04 20.78
C PRO A 78 8.09 -3.77 19.97
N LEU A 79 7.13 -4.69 20.01
CA LEU A 79 5.82 -4.54 19.35
C LEU A 79 5.16 -3.18 19.64
N SER A 80 5.28 -2.69 20.87
CA SER A 80 4.74 -1.38 21.26
C SER A 80 5.39 -0.21 20.49
N GLU A 81 6.70 -0.24 20.30
CA GLU A 81 7.44 0.76 19.54
C GLU A 81 7.19 0.62 18.03
N ALA A 82 7.22 -0.62 17.54
CA ALA A 82 6.94 -0.95 16.16
C ALA A 82 5.52 -0.52 15.75
N LEU A 83 4.50 -0.69 16.61
CA LEU A 83 3.16 -0.19 16.38
C LEU A 83 3.13 1.33 16.13
N SER A 84 3.85 2.11 16.93
CA SER A 84 3.92 3.57 16.72
C SER A 84 4.58 3.93 15.38
N LEU A 85 5.61 3.19 14.95
CA LEU A 85 6.20 3.35 13.62
C LEU A 85 5.20 2.99 12.51
N ARG A 86 4.46 1.89 12.66
CA ARG A 86 3.39 1.48 11.73
C ARG A 86 2.31 2.56 11.63
N GLU A 87 1.92 3.19 12.73
CA GLU A 87 0.93 4.26 12.78
C GLU A 87 1.40 5.50 12.01
N ALA A 88 2.65 5.92 12.23
CA ALA A 88 3.26 7.02 11.48
C ALA A 88 3.36 6.70 9.98
N ARG A 89 3.79 5.49 9.62
CA ARG A 89 3.85 5.04 8.22
C ARG A 89 2.47 5.02 7.56
N ALA A 90 1.43 4.60 8.28
CA ALA A 90 0.06 4.63 7.79
C ALA A 90 -0.41 6.06 7.52
N ASP A 91 -0.07 7.04 8.37
CA ASP A 91 -0.40 8.45 8.13
C ASP A 91 0.26 8.98 6.86
N ARG A 92 1.52 8.63 6.61
CA ARG A 92 2.21 9.00 5.36
C ARG A 92 1.56 8.40 4.11
N LEU A 93 1.05 7.17 4.20
CA LEU A 93 0.32 6.55 3.09
C LEU A 93 -1.02 7.25 2.82
N LEU A 94 -1.70 7.70 3.87
CA LEU A 94 -2.95 8.44 3.74
C LEU A 94 -2.72 9.86 3.18
N GLU A 95 -1.65 10.54 3.62
CA GLU A 95 -1.20 11.82 3.04
C GLU A 95 -0.91 11.68 1.54
N LEU A 96 -0.20 10.61 1.16
CA LEU A 96 0.05 10.31 -0.25
C LEU A 96 -1.26 10.04 -1.01
N ASP A 97 -2.22 9.33 -0.40
CA ASP A 97 -3.51 9.05 -1.03
C ASP A 97 -4.34 10.30 -1.28
N ASP A 98 -4.26 11.29 -0.40
CA ASP A 98 -4.94 12.57 -0.60
C ASP A 98 -4.44 13.27 -1.87
N LEU A 99 -3.12 13.39 -2.03
CA LEU A 99 -2.50 13.97 -3.23
C LEU A 99 -2.79 13.15 -4.50
N VAL A 100 -2.79 11.81 -4.38
CA VAL A 100 -3.13 10.93 -5.51
C VAL A 100 -4.60 11.09 -5.92
N VAL A 101 -5.52 11.28 -4.96
CA VAL A 101 -6.93 11.53 -5.25
C VAL A 101 -7.09 12.87 -5.98
N GLU A 102 -6.41 13.93 -5.54
CA GLU A 102 -6.39 15.22 -6.24
C GLU A 102 -5.90 15.09 -7.69
N ALA A 103 -4.78 14.38 -7.89
CA ALA A 103 -4.24 14.10 -9.22
C ALA A 103 -5.24 13.32 -10.09
N VAL A 104 -5.88 12.29 -9.54
CA VAL A 104 -6.90 11.49 -10.24
C VAL A 104 -8.09 12.36 -10.65
N ASP A 105 -8.56 13.24 -9.77
CA ASP A 105 -9.71 14.11 -10.05
C ASP A 105 -9.38 15.17 -11.10
N GLU A 106 -8.15 15.68 -11.13
CA GLU A 106 -7.68 16.57 -12.20
C GLU A 106 -7.62 15.85 -13.57
N LEU A 107 -7.17 14.60 -13.60
CA LEU A 107 -7.21 13.78 -14.81
C LEU A 107 -8.65 13.57 -15.30
N LYS A 108 -9.59 13.29 -14.40
CA LYS A 108 -11.02 13.13 -14.74
C LYS A 108 -11.63 14.41 -15.32
N LYS A 109 -11.34 15.59 -14.74
CA LYS A 109 -11.78 16.88 -15.30
C LYS A 109 -11.31 17.10 -16.73
N ARG A 110 -10.16 16.52 -17.09
CA ARG A 110 -9.60 16.52 -18.45
C ARG A 110 -10.16 15.42 -19.36
N GLY A 111 -11.19 14.69 -18.91
CA GLY A 111 -11.86 13.63 -19.67
C GLY A 111 -11.08 12.32 -19.73
N LEU A 112 -10.20 12.07 -18.77
CA LEU A 112 -9.51 10.78 -18.58
C LEU A 112 -10.28 9.96 -17.54
N GLU A 113 -10.92 8.88 -17.98
CA GLU A 113 -11.64 7.96 -17.09
C GLU A 113 -11.15 6.53 -17.31
N SER A 114 -10.81 5.84 -16.21
CA SER A 114 -10.41 4.44 -16.21
C SER A 114 -10.55 3.85 -14.81
N ALA A 115 -10.96 2.59 -14.71
CA ALA A 115 -10.97 1.85 -13.45
C ALA A 115 -9.56 1.74 -12.83
N TYR A 116 -8.51 1.86 -13.64
CA TYR A 116 -7.11 1.78 -13.22
C TYR A 116 -6.44 3.14 -13.07
N LEU A 117 -7.18 4.25 -13.12
CA LEU A 117 -6.60 5.60 -13.13
C LEU A 117 -5.75 5.88 -11.87
N LYS A 118 -6.23 5.47 -10.69
CA LYS A 118 -5.46 5.58 -9.45
C LYS A 118 -4.17 4.73 -9.52
N ASN A 119 -4.27 3.47 -9.94
CA ASN A 119 -3.11 2.58 -10.08
C ASN A 119 -2.07 3.17 -11.05
N TYR A 120 -2.52 3.79 -12.14
CA TYR A 120 -1.65 4.49 -13.08
C TYR A 120 -0.91 5.66 -12.43
N VAL A 121 -1.63 6.51 -11.69
CA VAL A 121 -1.00 7.65 -10.97
C VAL A 121 0.03 7.12 -9.97
N VAL A 122 -0.33 6.17 -9.11
CA VAL A 122 0.62 5.60 -8.14
C VAL A 122 1.83 4.98 -8.82
N ALA A 123 1.65 4.24 -9.92
CA ALA A 123 2.75 3.66 -10.68
C ALA A 123 3.68 4.74 -11.29
N ARG A 124 3.13 5.87 -11.74
CA ARG A 124 3.93 6.99 -12.26
C ARG A 124 4.74 7.69 -11.16
N LEU A 125 4.21 7.76 -9.94
CA LEU A 125 4.88 8.35 -8.79
C LEU A 125 5.95 7.43 -8.18
N ASN A 126 5.84 6.12 -8.38
CA ASN A 126 6.67 5.12 -7.73
C ASN A 126 8.13 5.12 -8.27
N PRO A 127 9.14 5.51 -7.46
CA PRO A 127 10.55 5.53 -7.89
C PRO A 127 11.11 4.13 -8.13
N LEU A 128 10.44 3.08 -7.63
CA LEU A 128 10.86 1.70 -7.77
C LEU A 128 10.29 1.00 -9.00
N ARG A 129 9.45 1.68 -9.81
CA ARG A 129 8.70 1.07 -10.93
C ARG A 129 9.59 0.25 -11.88
N PHE A 130 10.81 0.70 -12.12
CA PHE A 130 11.75 0.04 -13.03
C PHE A 130 12.91 -0.66 -12.31
N GLN A 131 12.90 -0.66 -10.98
CA GLN A 131 13.92 -1.30 -10.15
C GLN A 131 13.48 -2.70 -9.75
N ARG A 132 14.41 -3.64 -9.64
CA ARG A 132 14.16 -5.01 -9.17
C ARG A 132 14.53 -5.16 -7.68
N GLY A 133 13.89 -6.10 -6.99
CA GLY A 133 14.21 -6.43 -5.59
C GLY A 133 13.68 -5.44 -4.54
N ALA A 134 14.26 -5.48 -3.34
CA ALA A 134 13.87 -4.62 -2.22
C ALA A 134 14.00 -3.13 -2.57
N GLY A 135 13.07 -2.33 -2.05
CA GLY A 135 12.86 -0.93 -2.43
C GLY A 135 13.69 0.10 -1.68
N GLY A 136 14.47 -0.32 -0.68
CA GLY A 136 15.14 0.58 0.25
C GLY A 136 14.24 0.99 1.43
N ASP A 137 14.52 2.15 2.02
CA ASP A 137 13.81 2.65 3.19
C ASP A 137 12.41 3.20 2.85
N PHE A 138 11.44 2.93 3.73
CA PHE A 138 10.05 3.36 3.57
C PHE A 138 9.92 4.88 3.50
N ASP A 139 10.52 5.60 4.44
CA ASP A 139 10.35 7.04 4.56
C ASP A 139 11.00 7.77 3.39
N GLU A 140 12.13 7.26 2.90
CA GLU A 140 12.77 7.75 1.69
C GLU A 140 11.90 7.54 0.44
N VAL A 141 11.37 6.33 0.24
CA VAL A 141 10.56 5.99 -0.94
C VAL A 141 9.23 6.72 -0.94
N ILE A 142 8.48 6.66 0.17
CA ILE A 142 7.19 7.37 0.29
C ILE A 142 7.41 8.88 0.25
N GLY A 143 8.51 9.39 0.84
CA GLY A 143 8.89 10.79 0.71
C GLY A 143 9.16 11.23 -0.73
N LYS A 144 9.78 10.38 -1.56
CA LYS A 144 9.94 10.62 -3.01
C LYS A 144 8.59 10.63 -3.73
N MET A 145 7.70 9.69 -3.41
CA MET A 145 6.35 9.65 -3.99
C MET A 145 5.51 10.87 -3.62
N LEU A 146 5.57 11.34 -2.37
CA LEU A 146 4.91 12.56 -1.90
C LEU A 146 5.37 13.79 -2.70
N ARG A 147 6.69 13.98 -2.84
CA ARG A 147 7.23 15.10 -3.65
C ARG A 147 6.80 15.01 -5.12
N ALA A 148 6.79 13.81 -5.70
CA ALA A 148 6.32 13.60 -7.06
C ALA A 148 4.81 13.88 -7.21
N ALA A 149 4.00 13.59 -6.17
CA ALA A 149 2.56 13.83 -6.17
C ALA A 149 2.25 15.34 -6.06
N GLN A 150 2.99 16.06 -5.22
CA GLN A 150 2.89 17.53 -5.11
C GLN A 150 3.22 18.24 -6.43
N GLY A 151 4.18 17.72 -7.19
CA GLY A 151 4.56 18.22 -8.50
C GLY A 151 3.82 17.57 -9.67
N PHE A 152 2.70 16.88 -9.44
CA PHE A 152 2.03 16.11 -10.48
C PHE A 152 1.42 17.02 -11.55
N ASP A 153 1.99 16.98 -12.75
CA ASP A 153 1.44 17.65 -13.92
C ASP A 153 0.48 16.72 -14.68
N ALA A 154 -0.82 16.96 -14.50
CA ALA A 154 -1.86 16.25 -15.23
C ALA A 154 -1.67 16.39 -16.75
N THR A 155 -1.22 17.55 -17.26
CA THR A 155 -1.12 17.83 -18.69
C THR A 155 -0.19 16.88 -19.44
N SER A 156 0.80 16.33 -18.72
CA SER A 156 1.73 15.31 -19.22
C SER A 156 1.12 13.92 -19.45
N VAL A 157 -0.14 13.68 -19.07
CA VAL A 157 -0.83 12.39 -19.22
C VAL A 157 -1.74 12.40 -20.45
N ARG A 158 -1.58 11.38 -21.32
CA ARG A 158 -2.40 11.18 -22.52
C ARG A 158 -3.29 9.94 -22.41
N LYS A 159 -4.35 9.88 -23.22
CA LYS A 159 -5.31 8.76 -23.23
C LYS A 159 -4.64 7.43 -23.58
N GLU A 160 -3.67 7.46 -24.51
CA GLU A 160 -2.95 6.29 -24.99
C GLU A 160 -2.09 5.65 -23.89
N ASP A 161 -1.61 6.46 -22.93
CA ASP A 161 -0.79 5.97 -21.81
C ASP A 161 -1.64 5.12 -20.84
N LEU A 162 -2.96 5.38 -20.74
CA LEU A 162 -3.89 4.62 -19.91
C LEU A 162 -4.30 3.28 -20.55
N ALA A 163 -4.42 3.23 -21.87
CA ALA A 163 -4.79 2.02 -22.61
C ALA A 163 -3.77 0.89 -22.42
N ARG A 164 -2.48 1.24 -22.26
CA ARG A 164 -1.39 0.28 -22.04
C ARG A 164 -1.43 -0.40 -20.66
N MET A 165 -2.13 0.18 -19.69
CA MET A 165 -2.29 -0.41 -18.34
C MET A 165 -3.39 -1.47 -18.29
N GLY A 166 -4.31 -1.49 -19.27
CA GLY A 166 -5.44 -2.43 -19.33
C GLY A 166 -5.10 -3.78 -19.98
N GLY A 167 -3.85 -4.02 -20.38
CA GLY A 167 -3.44 -5.19 -21.17
C GLY A 167 -2.22 -5.92 -20.64
N ALA A 168 -2.45 -6.86 -19.73
CA ALA A 168 -1.87 -8.22 -19.63
C ALA A 168 -2.23 -8.78 -18.24
N PRO A 169 -2.94 -9.93 -18.12
CA PRO A 169 -2.95 -10.64 -16.85
C PRO A 169 -1.51 -10.94 -16.48
N ALA A 170 -1.14 -10.70 -15.22
CA ALA A 170 0.11 -11.20 -14.69
C ALA A 170 0.14 -12.70 -14.98
N GLU A 171 1.09 -13.13 -15.81
CA GLU A 171 1.35 -14.54 -16.04
C GLU A 171 1.48 -15.17 -14.65
N ALA A 172 0.66 -16.19 -14.41
CA ALA A 172 0.79 -17.02 -13.23
C ALA A 172 2.22 -17.57 -13.24
N GLU A 173 3.04 -17.13 -12.30
CA GLU A 173 4.33 -17.77 -12.05
C GLU A 173 4.04 -19.18 -11.53
N GLU A 174 4.59 -20.14 -12.26
CA GLU A 174 4.51 -21.60 -12.11
C GLU A 174 5.19 -22.07 -10.80
#